data_AF-A0A8C1ZZA4-F1
#
_entry.id   AF-A0A8C1ZZA4-F1
#
_cell.length_a   1.000
_cell.length_b   1.000
_cell.length_c   1.000
_cell.angle_alpha   90.00
_cell.angle_beta   90.00
_cell.angle_gamma   90.00
#
_symmetry.space_group_name_H-M   'P 1'
#
loop_
_entity.id
_entity.type
_entity.pdbx_description
1 polymer ?
#
loop_
_entity_poly.entity_id
_entity_poly.type
_entity_poly.pdbx_seq_one_letter_code
_entity_poly.pdbx_strand_id
1 'polypeptide(L)'
;MASSAHMDMLDENIDSLRGWETIVWHGFHLEDWRRHGVINRVIYFKMEILDPKSKAQLCYLDKVHFAILKIPADPKFYPSRQSLKLHPEGKALSDDDVLEDLPVGTTATMFFQDLGPQLGWTMVFLEECLGPLFIYLPFYYQLPYIYGHEYVFTRSPFKVLKLASWCHSLHYFKRLVETSFIHRFSDGTLPLRTFMVLCLYYWGFAAWQACYINHPLYTPPTYGRLQIYSALAMFLVCEFGNFSVHLILNGISCNGSRPTEIPYPTNNSFTWLFFFMSCPNYTYEVGSWISFTVMTQCVPVGISTFLGFIQMTIWARAKHKTYIEQLKDYPDLRTAIIPFFF
;
A
#
# COMPACT_ATOMS: atom_id res chain seq x y z
N MET A 1 21.18 21.55 -9.77
CA MET A 1 20.31 21.16 -10.91
C MET A 1 19.79 19.71 -10.79
N ALA A 2 19.61 19.18 -9.58
CA ALA A 2 19.11 17.80 -9.36
C ALA A 2 17.86 17.76 -8.45
N SER A 3 17.08 18.86 -8.44
CA SER A 3 15.96 19.06 -7.50
C SER A 3 14.58 19.04 -8.14
N SER A 4 14.43 19.16 -9.47
CA SER A 4 13.11 19.10 -10.11
C SER A 4 12.71 17.67 -10.51
N ALA A 5 13.67 16.84 -10.96
CA ALA A 5 13.40 15.48 -11.41
C ALA A 5 12.88 14.53 -10.30
N HIS A 6 13.12 14.84 -9.03
CA HIS A 6 12.63 14.04 -7.90
C HIS A 6 11.22 14.47 -7.43
N MET A 7 10.79 15.68 -7.79
CA MET A 7 9.44 16.20 -7.53
C MET A 7 8.48 15.80 -8.65
N ASP A 8 8.96 15.76 -9.90
CA ASP A 8 8.17 15.28 -11.05
C ASP A 8 7.84 13.77 -10.95
N MET A 9 8.74 12.94 -10.39
CA MET A 9 8.44 11.52 -10.09
C MET A 9 7.46 11.31 -8.93
N LEU A 10 7.21 12.33 -8.11
CA LEU A 10 6.19 12.30 -7.05
C LEU A 10 4.84 12.78 -7.59
N ASP A 11 4.81 13.78 -8.48
CA ASP A 11 3.57 14.25 -9.13
C ASP A 11 3.03 13.25 -10.16
N GLU A 12 3.87 12.58 -10.96
CA GLU A 12 3.43 11.48 -11.84
C GLU A 12 2.93 10.25 -11.05
N ASN A 13 3.39 10.09 -9.80
CA ASN A 13 2.92 9.03 -8.91
C ASN A 13 1.65 9.37 -8.14
N ILE A 14 1.29 10.66 -8.00
CA ILE A 14 0.03 11.05 -7.34
C ILE A 14 -1.18 10.60 -8.17
N ASP A 15 -1.03 10.53 -9.50
CA ASP A 15 -2.03 9.96 -10.40
C ASP A 15 -2.04 8.42 -10.42
N SER A 16 -0.95 7.77 -10.01
CA SER A 16 -0.86 6.30 -9.86
C SER A 16 -1.52 5.77 -8.58
N LEU A 17 -1.81 6.66 -7.62
CA LEU A 17 -2.56 6.36 -6.39
C LEU A 17 -4.07 6.16 -6.61
N ARG A 18 -4.53 6.24 -7.87
CA ARG A 18 -5.91 5.99 -8.30
C ARG A 18 -6.13 4.56 -8.82
N GLY A 19 -5.26 3.62 -8.48
CA GLY A 19 -5.35 2.22 -8.93
C GLY A 19 -5.98 1.34 -7.86
N TRP A 20 -7.29 1.17 -7.92
CA TRP A 20 -8.01 0.32 -7.00
C TRP A 20 -9.19 -0.31 -7.76
N GLU A 21 -9.38 -1.64 -7.74
CA GLU A 21 -10.64 -2.42 -7.89
C GLU A 21 -10.32 -3.90 -8.29
N THR A 22 -10.96 -4.92 -7.68
CA THR A 22 -11.80 -5.90 -8.42
C THR A 22 -12.92 -6.60 -7.63
N ILE A 23 -14.05 -6.71 -8.33
CA ILE A 23 -14.94 -7.83 -8.63
C ILE A 23 -14.95 -9.06 -7.69
N VAL A 24 -16.09 -9.25 -7.02
CA VAL A 24 -16.61 -10.56 -6.58
C VAL A 24 -17.83 -10.92 -7.42
N TRP A 25 -17.80 -12.09 -8.05
CA TRP A 25 -18.96 -12.70 -8.71
C TRP A 25 -19.93 -13.26 -7.68
N HIS A 26 -21.20 -12.88 -7.75
CA HIS A 26 -22.33 -13.74 -7.39
C HIS A 26 -23.29 -13.78 -8.58
N GLY A 27 -23.59 -14.99 -9.04
CA GLY A 27 -24.42 -15.22 -10.22
C GLY A 27 -25.80 -14.58 -10.07
N PHE A 28 -26.11 -13.66 -10.98
CA PHE A 28 -27.47 -13.21 -11.25
C PHE A 28 -27.79 -13.56 -12.69
N HIS A 29 -28.66 -14.55 -12.87
CA HIS A 29 -29.18 -14.95 -14.18
C HIS A 29 -29.99 -13.78 -14.78
N LEU A 30 -29.65 -13.42 -16.02
CA LEU A 30 -30.30 -12.35 -16.82
C LEU A 30 -31.81 -12.55 -17.07
N GLU A 31 -32.40 -13.67 -16.67
CA GLU A 31 -33.81 -13.97 -16.92
C GLU A 31 -34.78 -13.30 -15.93
N ASP A 32 -34.31 -12.82 -14.77
CA ASP A 32 -35.19 -12.23 -13.75
C ASP A 32 -35.62 -10.78 -14.04
N TRP A 33 -34.84 -10.02 -14.84
CA TRP A 33 -35.16 -8.62 -15.18
C TRP A 33 -36.26 -8.47 -16.22
N ARG A 34 -36.64 -9.55 -16.92
CA ARG A 34 -37.68 -9.48 -17.96
C ARG A 34 -39.09 -9.33 -17.39
N ARG A 35 -39.29 -9.61 -16.09
CA ARG A 35 -40.62 -9.62 -15.46
C ARG A 35 -41.07 -8.28 -14.90
N HIS A 36 -40.20 -7.28 -14.76
CA HIS A 36 -40.53 -6.00 -14.13
C HIS A 36 -40.17 -4.80 -15.01
N GLY A 37 -40.74 -4.75 -16.22
CA GLY A 37 -41.20 -3.53 -16.94
C GLY A 37 -40.35 -2.25 -16.97
N VAL A 38 -39.06 -2.26 -16.63
CA VAL A 38 -38.21 -1.07 -16.51
C VAL A 38 -36.86 -1.36 -17.14
N ILE A 39 -36.78 -1.35 -18.47
CA ILE A 39 -35.48 -1.23 -19.18
C ILE A 39 -35.68 -0.24 -20.34
N ASN A 40 -35.18 0.98 -20.14
CA ASN A 40 -34.86 1.88 -21.25
C ASN A 40 -33.74 1.24 -22.08
N ARG A 41 -33.83 1.37 -23.41
CA ARG A 41 -32.97 0.81 -24.45
C ARG A 41 -31.54 0.44 -24.00
N VAL A 42 -31.19 -0.83 -24.12
CA VAL A 42 -29.82 -1.31 -23.90
C VAL A 42 -28.94 -0.86 -25.08
N ILE A 43 -27.91 -0.05 -24.81
CA ILE A 43 -26.96 0.45 -25.83
C ILE A 43 -25.86 -0.59 -26.02
N TYR A 44 -25.61 -0.99 -27.27
CA TYR A 44 -24.54 -1.92 -27.62
C TYR A 44 -23.37 -1.15 -28.21
N PHE A 45 -22.15 -1.44 -27.74
CA PHE A 45 -20.92 -0.90 -28.32
C PHE A 45 -20.20 -1.95 -29.18
N LYS A 46 -19.68 -1.50 -30.31
CA LYS A 46 -18.72 -2.24 -31.13
C LYS A 46 -17.32 -1.80 -30.72
N MET A 47 -16.50 -2.72 -30.23
CA MET A 47 -15.13 -2.43 -29.81
C MET A 47 -14.13 -3.11 -30.74
N GLU A 48 -13.15 -2.34 -31.20
CA GLU A 48 -12.03 -2.84 -31.98
C GLU A 48 -10.73 -2.54 -31.23
N ILE A 49 -9.92 -3.56 -30.97
CA ILE A 49 -8.62 -3.43 -30.30
C ILE A 49 -7.51 -3.63 -31.31
N LEU A 50 -6.66 -2.61 -31.46
CA LEU A 50 -5.58 -2.57 -32.43
C LEU A 50 -4.21 -2.60 -31.74
N ASP A 51 -3.22 -3.18 -32.42
CA ASP A 51 -1.82 -3.00 -32.05
C ASP A 51 -1.38 -1.55 -32.38
N PRO A 52 -0.76 -0.81 -31.45
CA PRO A 52 -0.46 0.60 -31.65
C PRO A 52 0.53 0.86 -32.79
N LYS A 53 1.46 -0.09 -33.06
CA LYS A 53 2.54 0.06 -34.03
C LYS A 53 2.15 -0.39 -35.44
N SER A 54 1.62 -1.61 -35.55
CA SER A 54 1.26 -2.25 -36.81
C SER A 54 -0.17 -1.91 -37.27
N LYS A 55 -1.00 -1.36 -36.37
CA LYS A 55 -2.45 -1.18 -36.58
C LYS A 55 -3.19 -2.47 -36.91
N ALA A 56 -2.57 -3.63 -36.66
CA ALA A 56 -3.21 -4.92 -36.82
C ALA A 56 -4.34 -5.08 -35.81
N GLN A 57 -5.46 -5.63 -36.24
CA GLN A 57 -6.59 -5.93 -35.37
C GLN A 57 -6.23 -7.14 -34.49
N LEU A 58 -6.21 -6.93 -33.17
CA LEU A 58 -5.93 -7.96 -32.17
C LEU A 58 -7.22 -8.62 -31.70
N CYS A 59 -8.28 -7.84 -31.48
CA CYS A 59 -9.57 -8.32 -31.00
C CYS A 59 -10.71 -7.46 -31.53
N TYR A 60 -11.87 -8.07 -31.77
CA TYR A 60 -13.11 -7.40 -32.17
C TYR A 60 -14.28 -7.93 -31.37
N LEU A 61 -15.11 -7.02 -30.84
CA LEU A 61 -16.28 -7.35 -30.03
C LEU A 61 -17.49 -6.54 -30.51
N ASP A 62 -18.53 -7.24 -30.95
CA ASP A 62 -19.69 -6.61 -31.63
C ASP A 62 -20.84 -6.23 -30.67
N LYS A 63 -20.83 -6.74 -29.44
CA LYS A 63 -21.92 -6.58 -28.46
C LYS A 63 -21.40 -6.42 -27.03
N VAL A 64 -20.58 -5.40 -26.79
CA VAL A 64 -20.07 -5.10 -25.45
C VAL A 64 -21.11 -4.27 -24.69
N HIS A 65 -21.52 -4.77 -23.52
CA HIS A 65 -22.39 -4.07 -22.58
C HIS A 65 -21.57 -3.58 -21.40
N PHE A 66 -21.57 -2.26 -21.18
CA PHE A 66 -21.08 -1.53 -20.00
C PHE A 66 -19.60 -1.72 -19.56
N ALA A 67 -18.93 -2.83 -19.88
CA ALA A 67 -17.60 -3.14 -19.34
C ALA A 67 -16.54 -3.22 -20.44
N ILE A 68 -15.54 -2.33 -20.38
CA ILE A 68 -14.27 -2.45 -21.14
C ILE A 68 -13.41 -3.61 -20.59
N LEU A 69 -13.81 -4.20 -19.47
CA LEU A 69 -12.82 -4.47 -18.45
C LEU A 69 -12.54 -5.95 -18.28
N LYS A 70 -11.27 -6.27 -18.57
CA LYS A 70 -10.65 -7.60 -18.62
C LYS A 70 -10.94 -8.42 -19.86
N ILE A 71 -11.13 -7.79 -21.02
CA ILE A 71 -11.00 -8.51 -22.30
C ILE A 71 -9.51 -8.81 -22.50
N PRO A 72 -9.08 -10.09 -22.49
CA PRO A 72 -7.71 -10.42 -22.86
C PRO A 72 -7.56 -10.12 -24.36
N ALA A 73 -7.02 -8.94 -24.67
CA ALA A 73 -6.88 -8.46 -26.04
C ALA A 73 -5.86 -9.30 -26.83
N ASP A 74 -4.81 -9.77 -26.15
CA ASP A 74 -3.84 -10.70 -26.70
C ASP A 74 -3.63 -11.88 -25.71
N PRO A 75 -3.94 -13.13 -26.10
CA PRO A 75 -3.78 -14.30 -25.24
C PRO A 75 -2.32 -14.60 -24.90
N LYS A 76 -1.35 -14.00 -25.60
CA LYS A 76 0.09 -14.14 -25.29
C LYS A 76 0.46 -13.53 -23.94
N PHE A 77 -0.27 -12.52 -23.47
CA PHE A 77 0.01 -11.82 -22.21
C PHE A 77 -1.03 -12.19 -21.15
N TYR A 78 -0.63 -12.26 -19.88
CA TYR A 78 -1.58 -12.47 -18.79
C TYR A 78 -2.37 -11.18 -18.50
N PRO A 79 -3.59 -11.26 -17.93
CA PRO A 79 -4.53 -10.13 -17.90
C PRO A 79 -3.98 -8.84 -17.28
N SER A 80 -3.32 -8.90 -16.13
CA SER A 80 -2.83 -7.69 -15.44
C SER A 80 -1.65 -6.99 -16.12
N ARG A 81 -1.03 -7.59 -17.14
CA ARG A 81 0.01 -6.95 -17.97
C ARG A 81 -0.59 -6.10 -19.12
N GLN A 82 -1.89 -6.21 -19.34
CA GLN A 82 -2.56 -5.59 -20.47
C GLN A 82 -3.31 -4.34 -20.01
N SER A 83 -3.22 -3.26 -20.79
CA SER A 83 -4.06 -2.06 -20.63
C SER A 83 -4.50 -1.56 -22.00
N LEU A 84 -5.56 -0.75 -22.03
CA LEU A 84 -6.14 -0.18 -23.24
C LEU A 84 -6.01 1.34 -23.24
N LYS A 85 -5.83 1.93 -24.42
CA LYS A 85 -5.82 3.38 -24.63
C LYS A 85 -6.82 3.78 -25.70
N LEU A 86 -7.42 4.96 -25.58
CA LEU A 86 -8.23 5.55 -26.66
C LEU A 86 -7.38 6.07 -27.82
N HIS A 87 -6.16 6.50 -27.54
CA HIS A 87 -5.21 6.99 -28.54
C HIS A 87 -3.83 6.34 -28.33
N PRO A 88 -3.03 6.13 -29.39
CA PRO A 88 -1.72 5.50 -29.28
C PRO A 88 -0.78 6.25 -28.31
N GLU A 89 -0.88 7.58 -28.28
CA GLU A 89 -0.10 8.47 -27.40
C GLU A 89 -0.88 8.90 -26.14
N GLY A 90 -2.10 8.40 -25.95
CA GLY A 90 -2.94 8.76 -24.80
C GLY A 90 -2.51 8.08 -23.49
N LYS A 91 -3.14 8.48 -22.39
CA LYS A 91 -3.05 7.79 -21.10
C LYS A 91 -3.76 6.43 -21.19
N ALA A 92 -3.26 5.47 -20.42
CA ALA A 92 -3.97 4.21 -20.17
C ALA A 92 -5.35 4.51 -19.56
N LEU A 93 -6.37 3.80 -20.06
CA LEU A 93 -7.69 3.80 -19.44
C LEU A 93 -7.60 3.12 -18.07
N SER A 94 -8.38 3.65 -17.13
CA SER A 94 -8.53 3.05 -15.82
C SER A 94 -9.40 1.80 -15.91
N ASP A 95 -9.20 0.90 -14.95
CA ASP A 95 -10.06 -0.27 -14.77
C ASP A 95 -11.46 0.08 -14.22
N ASP A 96 -11.72 1.36 -13.97
CA ASP A 96 -13.04 1.86 -13.54
C ASP A 96 -13.77 2.64 -14.64
N ASP A 97 -13.13 2.82 -15.80
CA ASP A 97 -13.68 3.65 -16.87
C ASP A 97 -14.87 2.94 -17.53
N VAL A 98 -16.02 3.60 -17.51
CA VAL A 98 -17.24 3.12 -18.17
C VAL A 98 -17.25 3.59 -19.62
N LEU A 99 -17.51 2.68 -20.57
CA LEU A 99 -17.59 2.98 -22.01
C LEU A 99 -18.47 4.19 -22.33
N GLU A 100 -19.58 4.35 -21.61
CA GLU A 100 -20.55 5.42 -21.82
C GLU A 100 -20.02 6.81 -21.44
N ASP A 101 -19.07 6.87 -20.51
CA ASP A 101 -18.45 8.12 -20.04
C ASP A 101 -17.24 8.52 -20.89
N LEU A 102 -16.75 7.61 -21.72
CA LEU A 102 -15.63 7.88 -22.63
C LEU A 102 -16.10 8.66 -23.86
N PRO A 103 -15.24 9.50 -24.46
CA PRO A 103 -15.55 10.26 -25.67
C PRO A 103 -15.55 9.37 -26.93
N VAL A 104 -16.31 8.28 -26.90
CA VAL A 104 -16.44 7.28 -27.97
C VAL A 104 -17.88 7.22 -28.46
N GLY A 105 -18.07 6.97 -29.76
CA GLY A 105 -19.40 6.74 -30.32
C GLY A 105 -19.90 5.33 -30.05
N THR A 106 -20.87 4.86 -30.84
CA THR A 106 -21.31 3.44 -30.82
C THR A 106 -20.23 2.46 -31.26
N THR A 107 -19.15 2.97 -31.86
CA THR A 107 -17.93 2.22 -32.20
C THR A 107 -16.74 2.83 -31.46
N ALA A 108 -16.02 2.02 -30.69
CA ALA A 108 -14.84 2.42 -29.94
C ALA A 108 -13.61 1.69 -30.49
N THR A 109 -12.64 2.45 -31.00
CA THR A 109 -11.32 1.92 -31.35
C THR A 109 -10.39 2.14 -30.17
N MET A 110 -9.80 1.05 -29.67
CA MET A 110 -8.85 1.06 -28.57
C MET A 110 -7.51 0.49 -29.01
N PHE A 111 -6.44 0.91 -28.36
CA PHE A 111 -5.09 0.47 -28.63
C PHE A 111 -4.56 -0.34 -27.47
N PHE A 112 -3.98 -1.49 -27.77
CA PHE A 112 -3.34 -2.35 -26.79
C PHE A 112 -2.06 -1.70 -26.24
N GLN A 113 -1.87 -1.77 -24.93
CA GLN A 113 -0.64 -1.40 -24.25
C GLN A 113 -0.13 -2.57 -23.40
N ASP A 114 1.12 -2.95 -23.66
CA ASP A 114 1.88 -3.85 -22.79
C ASP A 114 2.50 -3.04 -21.63
N LEU A 115 2.08 -3.33 -20.39
CA LEU A 115 2.61 -2.72 -19.18
C LEU A 115 3.91 -3.37 -18.68
N GLY A 116 4.35 -4.47 -19.30
CA GLY A 116 5.45 -5.30 -18.83
C GLY A 116 5.08 -6.17 -17.61
N PRO A 117 6.06 -6.81 -16.95
CA PRO A 117 5.80 -7.61 -15.76
C PRO A 117 5.20 -6.79 -14.61
N GLN A 118 4.13 -7.32 -14.02
CA GLN A 118 3.28 -6.72 -13.00
C GLN A 118 3.14 -7.68 -11.82
N LEU A 119 3.15 -7.14 -10.60
CA LEU A 119 2.97 -7.89 -9.36
C LEU A 119 1.75 -7.37 -8.61
N GLY A 120 0.94 -8.27 -8.05
CA GLY A 120 -0.20 -7.89 -7.21
C GLY A 120 0.25 -7.32 -5.87
N TRP A 121 -0.57 -6.41 -5.31
CA TRP A 121 -0.27 -5.70 -4.06
C TRP A 121 0.05 -6.62 -2.88
N THR A 122 -0.65 -7.75 -2.74
CA THR A 122 -0.36 -8.74 -1.68
C THR A 122 1.11 -9.17 -1.71
N MET A 123 1.64 -9.52 -2.89
CA MET A 123 3.04 -9.94 -3.03
C MET A 123 4.00 -8.79 -2.76
N VAL A 124 3.66 -7.57 -3.20
CA VAL A 124 4.47 -6.37 -2.94
C VAL A 124 4.63 -6.15 -1.43
N PHE A 125 3.54 -6.16 -0.67
CA PHE A 125 3.58 -5.93 0.77
C PHE A 125 4.24 -7.08 1.54
N LEU A 126 4.06 -8.33 1.11
CA LEU A 126 4.76 -9.47 1.71
C LEU A 126 6.27 -9.32 1.58
N GLU A 127 6.79 -9.05 0.38
CA GLU A 127 8.22 -8.89 0.13
C GLU A 127 8.79 -7.62 0.79
N GLU A 128 8.01 -6.54 0.83
CA GLU A 128 8.35 -5.33 1.58
C GLU A 128 8.58 -5.63 3.07
N CYS A 129 7.83 -6.58 3.65
CA CYS A 129 7.93 -6.96 5.06
C CYS A 129 8.94 -8.08 5.32
N LEU A 130 9.09 -9.04 4.40
CA LEU A 130 10.03 -10.16 4.53
C LEU A 130 11.47 -9.67 4.53
N GLY A 131 11.82 -8.75 3.64
CA GLY A 131 13.18 -8.26 3.52
C GLY A 131 13.74 -7.66 4.80
N PRO A 132 13.12 -6.64 5.41
CA PRO A 132 13.57 -6.06 6.66
C PRO A 132 13.74 -7.10 7.77
N LEU A 133 12.81 -8.06 7.89
CA LEU A 133 12.90 -9.14 8.86
C LEU A 133 14.18 -9.98 8.65
N PHE A 134 14.43 -10.45 7.42
CA PHE A 134 15.59 -11.26 7.12
C PHE A 134 16.90 -10.50 7.09
N ILE A 135 16.89 -9.22 6.73
CA ILE A 135 18.08 -8.36 6.67
C ILE A 135 18.56 -7.98 8.06
N TYR A 136 17.65 -7.77 9.02
CA TYR A 136 18.03 -7.39 10.38
C TYR A 136 18.82 -8.51 11.10
N LEU A 137 18.42 -9.77 10.92
CA LEU A 137 18.95 -10.92 11.66
C LEU A 137 20.47 -11.15 11.44
N PRO A 138 21.03 -11.07 10.22
CA PRO A 138 22.48 -11.11 9.97
C PRO A 138 23.31 -10.15 10.81
N PHE A 139 22.84 -8.90 10.97
CA PHE A 139 23.52 -7.90 11.79
C PHE A 139 23.39 -8.23 13.27
N TYR A 140 22.21 -8.67 13.72
CA TYR A 140 21.98 -9.06 15.12
C TYR A 140 22.84 -10.25 15.54
N TYR A 141 22.95 -11.28 14.70
CA TYR A 141 23.77 -12.46 14.97
C TYR A 141 25.26 -12.26 14.65
N GLN A 142 25.65 -11.09 14.15
CA GLN A 142 27.01 -10.77 13.73
C GLN A 142 27.60 -11.87 12.84
N LEU A 143 26.88 -12.18 11.74
CA LEU A 143 27.29 -13.24 10.81
C LEU A 143 28.70 -12.98 10.24
N PRO A 144 29.44 -14.05 9.89
CA PRO A 144 30.74 -13.93 9.20
C PRO A 144 30.61 -13.03 7.95
N TYR A 145 31.70 -12.36 7.57
CA TYR A 145 31.80 -11.42 6.43
C TYR A 145 31.20 -10.02 6.64
N ILE A 146 30.37 -9.79 7.67
CA ILE A 146 29.85 -8.44 8.00
C ILE A 146 30.75 -7.75 9.04
N TYR A 147 31.21 -8.51 10.04
CA TYR A 147 32.08 -8.01 11.11
C TYR A 147 33.41 -8.78 11.14
N GLY A 148 34.44 -8.18 11.73
CA GLY A 148 35.74 -8.82 11.92
C GLY A 148 35.64 -10.12 12.73
N HIS A 149 36.60 -11.04 12.54
CA HIS A 149 36.57 -12.38 13.13
C HIS A 149 36.37 -12.42 14.66
N GLU A 150 36.77 -11.36 15.37
CA GLU A 150 36.63 -11.22 16.82
C GLU A 150 35.17 -11.04 17.31
N TYR A 151 34.25 -10.68 16.41
CA TYR A 151 32.83 -10.42 16.72
C TYR A 151 31.87 -11.48 16.17
N VAL A 152 32.40 -12.49 15.46
CA VAL A 152 31.55 -13.50 14.80
C VAL A 152 30.73 -14.27 15.83
N PHE A 153 29.40 -14.21 15.72
CA PHE A 153 28.43 -14.77 16.68
C PHE A 153 28.54 -14.25 18.13
N THR A 154 29.24 -13.13 18.34
CA THR A 154 29.36 -12.51 19.66
C THR A 154 28.09 -11.72 19.96
N ARG A 155 27.29 -12.18 20.93
CA ARG A 155 26.10 -11.43 21.37
C ARG A 155 26.50 -10.27 22.27
N SER A 156 26.03 -9.07 21.92
CA SER A 156 26.19 -7.90 22.80
C SER A 156 25.56 -8.14 24.18
N PRO A 157 26.21 -7.69 25.28
CA PRO A 157 25.66 -7.81 26.63
C PRO A 157 24.47 -6.87 26.86
N PHE A 158 24.23 -5.89 25.98
CA PHE A 158 23.19 -4.89 26.19
C PHE A 158 21.79 -5.45 25.93
N LYS A 159 20.94 -5.39 26.96
CA LYS A 159 19.54 -5.85 26.89
C LYS A 159 18.73 -5.10 25.82
N VAL A 160 19.04 -3.83 25.56
CA VAL A 160 18.35 -3.00 24.56
C VAL A 160 18.47 -3.57 23.14
N LEU A 161 19.61 -4.16 22.76
CA LEU A 161 19.78 -4.76 21.42
C LEU A 161 18.89 -5.98 21.25
N LYS A 162 18.77 -6.81 22.29
CA LYS A 162 17.84 -7.93 22.30
C LYS A 162 16.40 -7.45 22.16
N LEU A 163 15.99 -6.48 22.98
CA LEU A 163 14.64 -5.91 22.89
C LEU A 163 14.37 -5.25 21.53
N ALA A 164 15.35 -4.56 20.95
CA ALA A 164 15.25 -3.96 19.63
C ALA A 164 15.05 -5.02 18.54
N SER A 165 15.83 -6.11 18.58
CA SER A 165 15.64 -7.24 17.68
C SER A 165 14.24 -7.86 17.82
N TRP A 166 13.74 -8.03 19.05
CA TRP A 166 12.38 -8.53 19.30
C TRP A 166 11.32 -7.58 18.75
N CYS A 167 11.38 -6.28 19.07
CA CYS A 167 10.44 -5.28 18.56
C CYS A 167 10.42 -5.23 17.03
N HIS A 168 11.59 -5.17 16.39
CA HIS A 168 11.70 -5.15 14.94
C HIS A 168 11.13 -6.43 14.32
N SER A 169 11.50 -7.59 14.85
CA SER A 169 11.02 -8.87 14.32
C SER A 169 9.52 -9.05 14.52
N LEU A 170 9.00 -8.71 15.70
CA LEU A 170 7.57 -8.78 16.01
C LEU A 170 6.75 -7.85 15.13
N HIS A 171 7.21 -6.62 14.90
CA HIS A 171 6.55 -5.66 14.02
C HIS A 171 6.41 -6.20 12.59
N TYR A 172 7.52 -6.64 11.96
CA TYR A 172 7.45 -7.17 10.60
C TYR A 172 6.73 -8.51 10.52
N PHE A 173 6.88 -9.38 11.52
CA PHE A 173 6.10 -10.62 11.58
C PHE A 173 4.59 -10.34 11.67
N LYS A 174 4.19 -9.41 12.53
CA LYS A 174 2.80 -8.96 12.65
C LYS A 174 2.31 -8.36 11.33
N ARG A 175 3.10 -7.53 10.64
CA ARG A 175 2.77 -7.04 9.29
C ARG A 175 2.62 -8.15 8.25
N LEU A 176 3.44 -9.20 8.30
CA LEU A 176 3.29 -10.36 7.41
C LEU A 176 1.97 -11.12 7.65
N VAL A 177 1.63 -11.33 8.93
CA VAL A 177 0.36 -11.96 9.32
C VAL A 177 -0.82 -11.09 8.89
N GLU A 178 -0.77 -9.78 9.14
CA GLU A 178 -1.82 -8.86 8.70
C GLU A 178 -1.98 -8.85 7.18
N THR A 179 -0.88 -8.74 6.43
CA THR A 179 -0.88 -8.77 4.97
C THR A 179 -1.49 -10.07 4.44
N SER A 180 -1.20 -11.20 5.08
CA SER A 180 -1.67 -12.52 4.62
C SER A 180 -3.13 -12.80 4.96
N PHE A 181 -3.62 -12.32 6.11
CA PHE A 181 -4.89 -12.81 6.68
C PHE A 181 -5.91 -11.72 7.01
N ILE A 182 -5.49 -10.45 7.12
CA ILE A 182 -6.36 -9.35 7.57
C ILE A 182 -6.56 -8.32 6.47
N HIS A 183 -5.51 -7.93 5.76
CA HIS A 183 -5.62 -6.94 4.71
C HIS A 183 -6.34 -7.52 3.50
N ARG A 184 -7.32 -6.75 3.00
CA ARG A 184 -7.91 -6.95 1.68
C ARG A 184 -7.30 -5.92 0.75
N PHE A 185 -6.39 -6.38 -0.10
CA PHE A 185 -5.83 -5.54 -1.14
C PHE A 185 -6.77 -5.46 -2.32
N SER A 186 -6.76 -4.33 -3.01
CA SER A 186 -7.36 -4.23 -4.34
C SER A 186 -6.55 -5.06 -5.33
N ASP A 187 -7.19 -5.49 -6.41
CA ASP A 187 -6.56 -6.29 -7.46
C ASP A 187 -5.66 -5.48 -8.41
N GLY A 188 -5.33 -4.25 -8.03
CA GLY A 188 -4.33 -3.46 -8.72
C GLY A 188 -2.97 -4.15 -8.73
N THR A 189 -2.12 -3.74 -9.67
CA THR A 189 -0.76 -4.25 -9.77
C THR A 189 0.27 -3.16 -9.86
N LEU A 190 1.50 -3.48 -9.46
CA LEU A 190 2.65 -2.61 -9.54
C LEU A 190 3.66 -3.14 -10.57
N PRO A 191 4.24 -2.28 -11.42
CA PRO A 191 5.32 -2.68 -12.32
C PRO A 191 6.52 -3.23 -11.56
N LEU A 192 7.11 -4.33 -12.06
CA LEU A 192 8.21 -5.04 -11.40
C LEU A 192 9.42 -4.13 -11.10
N ARG A 193 9.73 -3.19 -12.00
CA ARG A 193 10.84 -2.24 -11.80
C ARG A 193 10.60 -1.35 -10.58
N THR A 194 9.39 -0.83 -10.43
CA THR A 194 9.00 0.00 -9.28
C THR A 194 9.04 -0.81 -8.00
N PHE A 195 8.53 -2.05 -8.04
CA PHE A 195 8.63 -2.99 -6.93
C PHE A 195 10.08 -3.21 -6.46
N MET A 196 11.03 -3.42 -7.38
CA MET A 196 12.45 -3.60 -7.01
C MET A 196 13.04 -2.37 -6.32
N VAL A 197 12.66 -1.16 -6.76
CA VAL A 197 13.11 0.09 -6.14
C VAL A 197 12.52 0.24 -4.73
N LEU A 198 11.24 -0.10 -4.54
CA LEU A 198 10.61 -0.11 -3.21
C LEU A 198 11.31 -1.10 -2.29
N CYS A 199 11.58 -2.33 -2.75
CA CYS A 199 12.31 -3.31 -1.94
C CYS A 199 13.68 -2.76 -1.55
N LEU A 200 14.47 -2.27 -2.51
CA LEU A 200 15.80 -1.71 -2.22
C LEU A 200 15.73 -0.57 -1.19
N TYR A 201 14.71 0.29 -1.29
CA TYR A 201 14.47 1.35 -0.32
C TYR A 201 14.24 0.79 1.09
N TYR A 202 13.20 -0.03 1.30
CA TYR A 202 12.85 -0.54 2.63
C TYR A 202 13.93 -1.46 3.22
N TRP A 203 14.50 -2.32 2.38
CA TRP A 203 15.54 -3.27 2.75
C TRP A 203 16.84 -2.55 3.09
N GLY A 204 17.19 -1.51 2.34
CA GLY A 204 18.34 -0.66 2.60
C GLY A 204 18.22 0.11 3.91
N PHE A 205 17.05 0.69 4.20
CA PHE A 205 16.79 1.34 5.48
C PHE A 205 16.83 0.36 6.66
N ALA A 206 16.31 -0.85 6.49
CA ALA A 206 16.40 -1.90 7.50
C ALA A 206 17.87 -2.30 7.76
N ALA A 207 18.66 -2.49 6.70
CA ALA A 207 20.09 -2.78 6.81
C ALA A 207 20.85 -1.64 7.52
N TRP A 208 20.57 -0.39 7.16
CA TRP A 208 21.20 0.78 7.76
C TRP A 208 20.92 0.88 9.26
N GLN A 209 19.65 0.72 9.66
CA GLN A 209 19.27 0.68 11.07
C GLN A 209 19.92 -0.50 11.81
N ALA A 210 19.84 -1.70 11.24
CA ALA A 210 20.37 -2.92 11.86
C ALA A 210 21.89 -2.86 12.06
N CYS A 211 22.61 -2.30 11.08
CA CYS A 211 24.06 -2.13 11.13
C CYS A 211 24.48 -1.24 12.31
N TYR A 212 23.78 -0.12 12.55
CA TYR A 212 24.10 0.80 13.64
C TYR A 212 23.64 0.29 15.01
N ILE A 213 22.44 -0.30 15.10
CA ILE A 213 21.92 -0.82 16.38
C ILE A 213 22.78 -1.99 16.88
N ASN A 214 23.22 -2.88 15.98
CA ASN A 214 23.95 -4.09 16.34
C ASN A 214 25.47 -3.96 16.21
N HIS A 215 25.97 -2.75 15.93
CA HIS A 215 27.40 -2.48 15.83
C HIS A 215 28.12 -2.83 17.15
N PRO A 216 29.33 -3.43 17.12
CA PRO A 216 30.09 -3.72 18.35
C PRO A 216 30.37 -2.50 19.24
N LEU A 217 30.48 -1.32 18.62
CA LEU A 217 30.67 -0.03 19.31
C LEU A 217 29.36 0.66 19.73
N TYR A 218 28.22 -0.04 19.67
CA TYR A 218 26.95 0.54 20.10
C TYR A 218 27.00 0.96 21.57
N THR A 219 26.63 2.21 21.83
CA THR A 219 26.49 2.75 23.19
C THR A 219 25.04 2.70 23.64
N PRO A 220 24.73 2.20 24.86
CA PRO A 220 23.37 2.13 25.35
C PRO A 220 22.73 3.53 25.52
N PRO A 221 21.38 3.60 25.51
CA PRO A 221 20.66 4.86 25.67
C PRO A 221 21.02 5.62 26.96
N THR A 222 21.12 6.95 26.86
CA THR A 222 21.63 7.84 27.91
C THR A 222 20.82 7.80 29.19
N TYR A 223 19.48 7.67 29.10
CA TYR A 223 18.59 7.67 30.26
C TYR A 223 18.30 6.26 30.80
N GLY A 224 19.05 5.26 30.33
CA GLY A 224 19.10 3.92 30.89
C GLY A 224 17.77 3.16 30.84
N ARG A 225 17.50 2.38 31.89
CA ARG A 225 16.39 1.40 31.91
C ARG A 225 15.01 2.03 31.78
N LEU A 226 14.79 3.21 32.38
CA LEU A 226 13.49 3.86 32.36
C LEU A 226 13.09 4.21 30.92
N GLN A 227 14.00 4.82 30.15
CA GLN A 227 13.81 5.12 28.73
C GLN A 227 13.54 3.86 27.92
N ILE A 228 14.32 2.80 28.13
CA ILE A 228 14.17 1.55 27.37
C ILE A 228 12.81 0.91 27.61
N TYR A 229 12.38 0.77 28.87
CA TYR A 229 11.14 0.09 29.19
C TYR A 229 9.90 0.94 28.96
N SER A 230 9.95 2.26 29.15
CA SER A 230 8.84 3.14 28.80
C SER A 230 8.61 3.16 27.29
N ALA A 231 9.69 3.24 26.51
CA ALA A 231 9.62 3.20 25.05
C ALA A 231 9.14 1.82 24.55
N LEU A 232 9.58 0.72 25.18
CA LEU A 232 9.04 -0.62 24.88
C LEU A 232 7.54 -0.71 25.16
N ALA A 233 7.07 -0.19 26.29
CA ALA A 233 5.64 -0.19 26.61
C ALA A 233 4.83 0.60 25.58
N MET A 234 5.31 1.80 25.20
CA MET A 234 4.68 2.62 24.17
C MET A 234 4.70 1.94 22.79
N PHE A 235 5.80 1.29 22.43
CA PHE A 235 5.90 0.50 21.20
C PHE A 235 4.80 -0.56 21.15
N LEU A 236 4.63 -1.34 22.22
CA LEU A 236 3.61 -2.40 22.27
C LEU A 236 2.19 -1.83 22.20
N VAL A 237 1.90 -0.75 22.92
CA VAL A 237 0.63 -0.02 22.84
C VAL A 237 0.33 0.40 21.40
N CYS A 238 1.34 0.92 20.69
CA CYS A 238 1.21 1.31 19.29
C CYS A 238 0.99 0.11 18.35
N GLU A 239 1.72 -0.99 18.52
CA GLU A 239 1.53 -2.21 17.72
C GLU A 239 0.11 -2.80 17.89
N PHE A 240 -0.39 -2.89 19.13
CA PHE A 240 -1.75 -3.34 19.40
C PHE A 240 -2.80 -2.36 18.86
N GLY A 241 -2.51 -1.06 18.95
CA GLY A 241 -3.36 -0.02 18.39
C GLY A 241 -3.49 -0.14 16.87
N ASN A 242 -2.36 -0.23 16.18
CA ASN A 242 -2.29 -0.40 14.74
C ASN A 242 -3.06 -1.67 14.30
N PHE A 243 -2.82 -2.80 14.95
CA PHE A 243 -3.54 -4.05 14.68
C PHE A 243 -5.06 -3.92 14.88
N SER A 244 -5.49 -3.30 15.98
CA SER A 244 -6.91 -3.07 16.28
C SER A 244 -7.59 -2.25 15.19
N VAL A 245 -6.89 -1.25 14.63
CA VAL A 245 -7.38 -0.42 13.54
C VAL A 245 -7.47 -1.23 12.25
N HIS A 246 -6.46 -2.04 11.93
CA HIS A 246 -6.49 -2.91 10.74
C HIS A 246 -7.65 -3.90 10.77
N LEU A 247 -8.02 -4.44 11.94
CA LEU A 247 -9.20 -5.29 12.07
C LEU A 247 -10.51 -4.56 11.71
N ILE A 248 -10.66 -3.30 12.12
CA ILE A 248 -11.83 -2.48 11.71
C ILE A 248 -11.80 -2.23 10.21
N LEU A 249 -10.65 -1.82 9.67
CA LEU A 249 -10.53 -1.49 8.24
C LEU A 249 -10.80 -2.70 7.35
N ASN A 250 -10.47 -3.91 7.80
CA ASN A 250 -10.84 -5.14 7.11
C ASN A 250 -12.37 -5.34 7.03
N GLY A 251 -13.11 -4.88 8.04
CA GLY A 251 -14.57 -5.01 8.08
C GLY A 251 -15.33 -4.07 7.15
N ILE A 252 -14.68 -3.04 6.60
CA ILE A 252 -15.33 -2.00 5.80
C ILE A 252 -15.67 -2.55 4.42
N SER A 253 -16.92 -2.36 4.02
CA SER A 253 -17.38 -2.63 2.66
C SER A 253 -16.75 -1.64 1.68
N CYS A 254 -16.33 -2.16 0.53
CA CYS A 254 -15.79 -1.37 -0.57
C CYS A 254 -16.56 -1.68 -1.86
N ASN A 255 -16.92 -0.66 -2.62
CA ASN A 255 -17.32 -0.83 -4.01
C ASN A 255 -16.05 -0.71 -4.85
N GLY A 256 -15.45 -1.88 -5.09
CA GLY A 256 -14.10 -2.03 -5.61
C GLY A 256 -13.06 -1.30 -4.75
N SER A 257 -12.76 -0.06 -5.11
CA SER A 257 -11.78 0.81 -4.49
C SER A 257 -12.27 1.72 -3.41
N ARG A 258 -13.57 2.01 -3.53
CA ARG A 258 -14.19 3.13 -2.86
C ARG A 258 -14.76 2.61 -1.55
N PRO A 259 -14.29 3.11 -0.41
CA PRO A 259 -14.92 2.80 0.87
C PRO A 259 -16.38 3.22 0.79
N THR A 260 -17.30 2.32 1.15
CA THR A 260 -18.74 2.66 1.21
C THR A 260 -19.18 3.02 2.62
N GLU A 261 -18.31 2.80 3.61
CA GLU A 261 -18.61 3.00 5.02
C GLU A 261 -17.52 3.83 5.70
N ILE A 262 -17.95 4.65 6.65
CA ILE A 262 -17.05 5.46 7.48
C ILE A 262 -16.53 4.58 8.63
N PRO A 263 -15.21 4.46 8.84
CA PRO A 263 -14.69 3.76 10.02
C PRO A 263 -15.05 4.53 11.28
N TYR A 264 -15.76 3.89 12.20
CA TYR A 264 -16.10 4.46 13.51
C TYR A 264 -15.40 3.71 14.66
N PRO A 265 -15.15 4.40 15.78
CA PRO A 265 -14.59 3.77 16.98
C PRO A 265 -15.56 2.74 17.56
N THR A 266 -14.99 1.74 18.22
CA THR A 266 -15.71 0.63 18.86
C THR A 266 -15.50 0.66 20.37
N ASN A 267 -15.98 -0.37 21.09
CA ASN A 267 -15.72 -0.55 22.52
C ASN A 267 -14.22 -0.75 22.83
N ASN A 268 -13.39 -1.08 21.84
CA ASN A 268 -11.94 -1.14 22.00
C ASN A 268 -11.35 0.28 22.02
N SER A 269 -10.72 0.67 23.13
CA SER A 269 -10.12 1.99 23.32
C SER A 269 -9.06 2.36 22.29
N PHE A 270 -8.36 1.38 21.72
CA PHE A 270 -7.39 1.60 20.64
C PHE A 270 -8.02 2.16 19.37
N THR A 271 -9.33 2.01 19.22
CA THR A 271 -10.04 2.45 18.02
C THR A 271 -10.62 3.85 18.17
N TRP A 272 -10.58 4.41 19.39
CA TRP A 272 -11.10 5.75 19.69
C TRP A 272 -10.38 6.88 18.98
N LEU A 273 -9.18 6.64 18.45
CA LEU A 273 -8.52 7.58 17.56
C LEU A 273 -9.36 7.92 16.32
N PHE A 274 -10.28 7.04 15.88
CA PHE A 274 -11.25 7.36 14.84
C PHE A 274 -12.21 8.51 15.21
N PHE A 275 -12.32 8.94 16.47
CA PHE A 275 -13.03 10.18 16.79
C PHE A 275 -12.34 11.41 16.20
N PHE A 276 -11.01 11.37 16.07
CA PHE A 276 -10.19 12.55 15.77
C PHE A 276 -9.50 12.48 14.41
N MET A 277 -9.21 11.29 13.89
CA MET A 277 -8.41 11.14 12.66
C MET A 277 -8.94 10.06 11.73
N SER A 278 -8.57 10.20 10.46
CA SER A 278 -9.01 9.33 9.36
C SER A 278 -8.15 8.08 9.22
N CYS A 279 -6.85 8.19 9.53
CA CYS A 279 -5.88 7.10 9.40
C CYS A 279 -5.17 6.78 10.73
N PRO A 280 -5.88 6.29 11.77
CA PRO A 280 -5.24 5.95 13.06
C PRO A 280 -4.15 4.88 12.96
N ASN A 281 -4.22 3.99 11.97
CA ASN A 281 -3.20 2.98 11.74
C ASN A 281 -1.84 3.62 11.47
N TYR A 282 -1.78 4.66 10.63
CA TYR A 282 -0.54 5.40 10.37
C TYR A 282 -0.03 6.12 11.61
N THR A 283 -0.93 6.67 12.43
CA THR A 283 -0.55 7.34 13.69
C THR A 283 0.08 6.36 14.67
N TYR A 284 -0.49 5.17 14.81
CA TYR A 284 0.09 4.12 15.63
C TYR A 284 1.42 3.61 15.04
N GLU A 285 1.51 3.43 13.72
CA GLU A 285 2.75 3.03 13.04
C GLU A 285 3.90 4.02 13.34
N VAL A 286 3.63 5.33 13.17
CA VAL A 286 4.59 6.39 13.51
C VAL A 286 4.94 6.35 15.00
N GLY A 287 3.96 6.12 15.87
CA GLY A 287 4.17 5.97 17.31
C GLY A 287 5.08 4.79 17.66
N SER A 288 4.93 3.64 16.99
CA SER A 288 5.84 2.50 17.12
C SER A 288 7.26 2.90 16.75
N TRP A 289 7.46 3.55 15.60
CA TRP A 289 8.79 3.92 15.14
C TRP A 289 9.43 5.04 15.97
N ILE A 290 8.65 6.01 16.49
CA ILE A 290 9.14 7.00 17.47
C ILE A 290 9.59 6.29 18.75
N SER A 291 8.79 5.36 19.26
CA SER A 291 9.13 4.57 20.44
C SER A 291 10.40 3.76 20.21
N PHE A 292 10.55 3.16 19.03
CA PHE A 292 11.75 2.42 18.65
C PHE A 292 13.00 3.33 18.56
N THR A 293 12.87 4.54 18.01
CA THR A 293 13.92 5.56 18.03
C THR A 293 14.33 5.93 19.46
N VAL A 294 13.37 6.18 20.35
CA VAL A 294 13.65 6.52 21.75
C VAL A 294 14.30 5.34 22.47
N MET A 295 13.82 4.12 22.25
CA MET A 295 14.35 2.92 22.89
C MET A 295 15.79 2.64 22.49
N THR A 296 16.13 2.81 21.22
CA THR A 296 17.47 2.52 20.68
C THR A 296 18.41 3.72 20.71
N GLN A 297 17.87 4.94 20.84
CA GLN A 297 18.59 6.20 20.75
C GLN A 297 19.53 6.25 19.52
N CYS A 298 19.03 5.78 18.38
CA CYS A 298 19.82 5.57 17.17
C CYS A 298 19.40 6.55 16.06
N VAL A 299 20.35 7.31 15.52
CA VAL A 299 20.09 8.38 14.52
C VAL A 299 19.49 7.83 13.22
N PRO A 300 20.02 6.77 12.59
CA PRO A 300 19.39 6.15 11.41
C PRO A 300 17.91 5.78 11.61
N VAL A 301 17.56 5.30 12.80
CA VAL A 301 16.16 4.98 13.14
C VAL A 301 15.33 6.26 13.15
N GLY A 302 15.81 7.32 13.83
CA GLY A 302 15.13 8.62 13.84
C GLY A 302 14.91 9.23 12.45
N ILE A 303 15.90 9.13 11.57
CA ILE A 303 15.77 9.58 10.17
C ILE A 303 14.73 8.76 9.42
N SER A 304 14.78 7.42 9.57
CA SER A 304 13.80 6.51 8.93
C SER A 304 12.37 6.81 9.39
N THR A 305 12.18 7.03 10.70
CA THR A 305 10.91 7.42 11.30
C THR A 305 10.39 8.74 10.74
N PHE A 306 11.27 9.74 10.58
CA PHE A 306 10.87 11.04 10.03
C PHE A 306 10.46 10.95 8.56
N LEU A 307 11.25 10.26 7.72
CA LEU A 307 10.91 10.07 6.31
C LEU A 307 9.63 9.25 6.14
N GLY A 308 9.47 8.18 6.92
CA GLY A 308 8.26 7.37 6.95
C GLY A 308 7.03 8.17 7.39
N PHE A 309 7.18 9.07 8.38
CA PHE A 309 6.11 9.97 8.80
C PHE A 309 5.66 10.91 7.68
N ILE A 310 6.60 11.51 6.93
CA ILE A 310 6.27 12.35 5.76
C ILE A 310 5.48 11.53 4.74
N GLN A 311 5.97 10.35 4.37
CA GLN A 311 5.32 9.51 3.37
C GLN A 311 3.91 9.08 3.81
N MET A 312 3.75 8.62 5.05
CA MET A 312 2.45 8.25 5.59
C MET A 312 1.50 9.45 5.70
N THR A 313 2.01 10.66 5.95
CA THR A 313 1.19 11.88 5.96
C THR A 313 0.65 12.19 4.56
N ILE A 314 1.46 12.03 3.51
CA ILE A 314 1.01 12.20 2.12
C ILE A 314 -0.12 11.21 1.80
N TRP A 315 0.07 9.92 2.14
CA TRP A 315 -0.96 8.89 1.96
C TRP A 315 -2.22 9.14 2.79
N ALA A 316 -2.07 9.57 4.05
CA ALA A 316 -3.17 9.88 4.94
C ALA A 316 -4.05 11.00 4.38
N ARG A 317 -3.43 12.05 3.84
CA ARG A 317 -4.13 13.19 3.24
C ARG A 317 -4.90 12.79 1.98
N ALA A 318 -4.28 11.96 1.13
CA ALA A 318 -4.97 11.42 -0.04
C ALA A 318 -6.20 10.61 0.37
N LYS A 319 -6.05 9.68 1.33
CA LYS A 319 -7.16 8.87 1.85
C LYS A 319 -8.25 9.71 2.52
N HIS A 320 -7.87 10.71 3.31
CA HIS A 320 -8.81 11.63 3.96
C HIS A 320 -9.64 12.41 2.94
N LYS A 321 -8.99 12.94 1.89
CA LYS A 321 -9.68 13.61 0.78
C LYS A 321 -10.68 12.67 0.09
N THR A 322 -10.30 11.42 -0.18
CA THR A 322 -11.20 10.43 -0.76
C THR A 322 -12.42 10.19 0.13
N TYR A 323 -12.25 10.09 1.45
CA TYR A 323 -13.39 9.94 2.36
C TYR A 323 -14.34 11.15 2.31
N ILE A 324 -13.83 12.38 2.28
CA ILE A 324 -14.65 13.59 2.17
C ILE A 324 -15.44 13.61 0.85
N GLU A 325 -14.81 13.21 -0.26
CA GLU A 325 -15.43 13.24 -1.59
C GLU A 325 -16.48 12.13 -1.77
N GLN A 326 -16.27 10.96 -1.16
CA GLN A 326 -17.10 9.78 -1.41
C GLN A 326 -18.15 9.51 -0.34
N LEU A 327 -17.94 9.97 0.90
CA LEU A 327 -18.81 9.68 2.03
C LEU A 327 -19.55 10.95 2.46
N LYS A 328 -20.84 11.03 2.10
CA LYS A 328 -21.68 12.22 2.30
C LYS A 328 -21.75 12.71 3.76
N ASP A 329 -21.71 11.78 4.71
CA ASP A 329 -21.84 12.06 6.16
C ASP A 329 -20.49 11.97 6.90
N TYR A 330 -19.38 12.25 6.20
CA TYR A 330 -18.04 12.19 6.81
C TYR A 330 -17.86 13.27 7.90
N PRO A 331 -17.30 12.94 9.08
CA PRO A 331 -17.14 13.93 10.15
C PRO A 331 -16.13 15.03 9.82
N ASP A 332 -16.60 16.29 9.83
CA ASP A 332 -15.79 17.48 9.49
C ASP A 332 -14.59 17.73 10.42
N LEU A 333 -14.67 17.27 11.68
CA LEU A 333 -13.62 17.51 12.69
C LEU A 333 -12.45 16.51 12.60
N ARG A 334 -12.53 15.49 11.75
CA ARG A 334 -11.44 14.51 11.60
C ARG A 334 -10.30 15.11 10.80
N THR A 335 -9.08 14.92 11.29
CA THR A 335 -7.85 15.22 10.55
C THR A 335 -7.33 13.98 9.81
N ALA A 336 -6.25 14.11 9.04
CA ALA A 336 -5.70 12.98 8.29
C ALA A 336 -4.98 11.98 9.22
N ILE A 337 -4.02 12.44 10.02
CA ILE A 337 -3.08 11.60 10.80
C ILE A 337 -2.82 12.09 12.22
N ILE A 338 -2.60 13.39 12.46
CA ILE A 338 -2.35 13.91 13.82
C ILE A 338 -3.63 14.60 14.33
N PRO A 339 -4.13 14.30 15.55
CA PRO A 339 -5.25 15.03 16.12
C PRO A 339 -5.00 16.54 16.09
N PHE A 340 -5.97 17.31 15.58
CA PHE A 340 -5.95 18.78 15.56
C PHE A 340 -4.82 19.42 14.72
N PHE A 341 -4.06 18.64 13.95
CA PHE A 341 -3.07 19.12 12.99
C PHE A 341 -3.24 18.39 11.65
N PHE A 342 -3.40 19.19 10.58
CA PHE A 342 -3.54 18.77 9.18
C PHE A 342 -4.73 17.89 8.84
#